data_AF-A0A7X6WDK4-F1
#
_entry.id   AF-A0A7X6WDK4-F1
#
_cell.length_a   1.000
_cell.length_b   1.000
_cell.length_c   1.000
_cell.angle_alpha   90.00
_cell.angle_beta   90.00
_cell.angle_gamma   90.00
#
_symmetry.space_group_name_H-M   'P 1'
#
loop_
_entity.id
_entity.type
_entity.pdbx_description
1 polymer ?
#
loop_
_entity_poly.entity_id
_entity_poly.type
_entity_poly.pdbx_seq_one_letter_code
_entity_poly.pdbx_strand_id
1 'polypeptide(L)'
;MNPLIMLNEVQIEEIRKLAKDKREYLGIASEVPIGNDIFTILEKLDIILLEYPIYPIYSKDDSPDFSAAIMYSEEDNRELTFIGLNTADYFDKQVFAIAHELYHYFTKTGSHISRLNDIDNNLLEAKANRFAAEFLFPEIALKSIIINEFKTSKLEKTSDKTLMRFMVRLQCSWWLPYRSIVKRLSEISAISKEQYNRFYDIDVRNLESEHAKIGIAFNSEVYSKLNKKTNKIGTSAKDIEIIIRNFEDGLIDEDKFAEVLDLFDKTPDDFGYKITVSDEDLEEFEDFFSGGNLDED
;
A
#
# COMPACT_ATOMS: atom_id res chain seq x y z
N MET A 1 4.88 2.18 21.73
CA MET A 1 4.99 3.51 21.07
C MET A 1 6.41 4.00 21.23
N ASN A 2 7.20 3.97 20.16
CA ASN A 2 8.52 4.61 20.15
C ASN A 2 8.35 6.12 20.39
N PRO A 3 9.28 6.78 21.11
CA PRO A 3 9.25 8.24 21.22
C PRO A 3 9.21 8.83 19.81
N LEU A 4 8.20 9.66 19.53
CA LEU A 4 8.06 10.35 18.25
C LEU A 4 9.36 11.12 17.99
N ILE A 5 10.18 10.62 17.06
CA ILE A 5 11.34 11.35 16.59
C ILE A 5 10.82 12.57 15.83
N MET A 6 11.13 13.75 16.37
CA MET A 6 10.87 15.01 15.71
C MET A 6 11.99 15.30 14.73
N LEU A 7 11.64 15.32 13.44
CA LEU A 7 12.54 15.78 12.39
C LEU A 7 12.77 17.29 12.54
N ASN A 8 14.00 17.73 12.35
CA ASN A 8 14.31 19.16 12.34
C ASN A 8 13.92 19.81 10.99
N GLU A 9 13.94 21.14 10.93
CA GLU A 9 13.50 21.88 9.74
C GLU A 9 14.31 21.54 8.48
N VAL A 10 15.62 21.31 8.62
CA VAL A 10 16.50 20.93 7.50
C VAL A 10 16.10 19.55 6.95
N GLN A 11 15.91 18.57 7.83
CA GLN A 11 15.46 17.23 7.45
C GLN A 11 14.08 17.24 6.78
N ILE A 12 13.17 18.07 7.28
CA ILE A 12 11.83 18.23 6.68
C ILE A 12 11.94 18.82 5.27
N GLU A 13 12.77 19.84 5.07
CA GLU A 13 12.95 20.46 3.77
C GLU A 13 13.62 19.50 2.77
N GLU A 14 14.64 18.76 3.20
CA GLU A 14 15.29 17.72 2.38
C GLU A 14 14.28 16.67 1.90
N ILE A 15 13.40 16.20 2.79
CA ILE A 15 12.37 15.21 2.46
C ILE A 15 11.31 15.82 1.54
N ARG A 16 10.88 17.06 1.78
CA ARG A 16 9.91 17.74 0.92
C ARG A 16 10.47 17.89 -0.50
N LYS A 17 11.74 18.29 -0.61
CA LYS A 17 12.45 18.37 -1.89
C LYS A 17 12.55 17.00 -2.54
N LEU A 18 12.96 15.96 -1.80
CA LEU A 18 13.03 14.60 -2.32
C LEU A 18 11.67 14.12 -2.85
N ALA A 19 10.60 14.28 -2.08
CA ALA A 19 9.25 13.89 -2.51
C ALA A 19 8.83 14.63 -3.78
N LYS A 20 9.10 15.93 -3.88
CA LYS A 20 8.84 16.73 -5.08
C LYS A 20 9.64 16.22 -6.27
N ASP A 21 10.96 16.07 -6.12
CA ASP A 21 11.87 15.62 -7.18
C ASP A 21 11.47 14.23 -7.71
N LYS A 22 11.01 13.32 -6.83
CA LYS A 22 10.54 11.99 -7.24
C LYS A 22 9.19 12.01 -7.94
N ARG A 23 8.28 12.91 -7.55
CA ARG A 23 7.04 13.13 -8.31
C ARG A 23 7.33 13.67 -9.71
N GLU A 24 8.25 14.64 -9.82
CA GLU A 24 8.67 15.21 -11.10
C GLU A 24 9.35 14.17 -11.99
N TYR A 25 10.23 13.33 -11.43
CA TYR A 25 10.83 12.19 -12.13
C TYR A 25 9.78 11.23 -12.73
N LEU A 26 8.68 11.01 -12.01
CA LEU A 26 7.56 10.19 -12.46
C LEU A 26 6.59 10.93 -13.42
N GLY A 27 6.86 12.20 -13.73
CA GLY A 27 6.02 13.05 -14.59
C GLY A 27 4.74 13.54 -13.92
N ILE A 28 4.73 13.66 -12.59
CA ILE A 28 3.53 13.95 -11.79
C ILE A 28 3.65 15.34 -11.15
N ALA A 29 2.74 16.25 -11.49
CA ALA A 29 2.66 17.58 -10.88
C ALA A 29 2.20 17.51 -9.41
N SER A 30 2.54 18.50 -8.59
CA SER A 30 2.27 18.47 -7.14
C SER A 30 0.78 18.45 -6.79
N GLU A 31 -0.06 19.01 -7.65
CA GLU A 31 -1.50 19.18 -7.48
C GLU A 31 -2.30 17.92 -7.81
N VAL A 32 -1.67 16.91 -8.41
CA VAL A 32 -2.32 15.68 -8.88
C VAL A 32 -2.31 14.61 -7.78
N PRO A 33 -3.46 14.13 -7.29
CA PRO A 33 -3.50 12.99 -6.38
C PRO A 33 -2.88 11.74 -7.01
N ILE A 34 -2.08 10.99 -6.24
CA ILE A 34 -1.43 9.76 -6.74
C ILE A 34 -1.84 8.50 -5.99
N GLY A 35 -2.57 8.60 -4.88
CA GLY A 35 -2.82 7.43 -4.02
C GLY A 35 -3.62 6.32 -4.71
N ASN A 36 -4.48 6.64 -5.68
CA ASN A 36 -5.16 5.63 -6.50
C ASN A 36 -4.22 4.93 -7.50
N ASP A 37 -3.19 5.64 -7.96
CA ASP A 37 -2.26 5.18 -9.00
C ASP A 37 -0.96 4.65 -8.40
N ILE A 38 -0.92 4.41 -7.08
CA ILE A 38 0.29 4.00 -6.36
C ILE A 38 0.82 2.66 -6.88
N PHE A 39 -0.06 1.74 -7.28
CA PHE A 39 0.32 0.47 -7.89
C PHE A 39 0.92 0.66 -9.29
N THR A 40 0.35 1.55 -10.09
CA THR A 40 0.91 1.93 -11.40
C THR A 40 2.30 2.56 -11.26
N ILE A 41 2.56 3.27 -10.16
CA ILE A 41 3.90 3.80 -9.85
C ILE A 41 4.89 2.65 -9.61
N LEU A 42 4.50 1.58 -8.91
CA LEU A 42 5.36 0.41 -8.72
C LEU A 42 5.70 -0.26 -10.06
N GLU A 43 4.70 -0.45 -10.92
CA GLU A 43 4.89 -1.04 -12.25
C GLU A 43 5.86 -0.22 -13.12
N LYS A 44 5.78 1.12 -13.07
CA LYS A 44 6.69 2.04 -13.77
C LYS A 44 8.12 2.01 -13.25
N LEU A 45 8.31 1.61 -11.99
CA LEU A 45 9.61 1.48 -11.35
C LEU A 45 10.16 0.05 -11.43
N ASP A 46 9.46 -0.84 -12.13
CA ASP A 46 9.75 -2.27 -12.22
C ASP A 46 9.90 -2.92 -10.82
N ILE A 47 9.05 -2.49 -9.88
CA ILE A 47 8.94 -3.06 -8.53
C ILE A 47 7.81 -4.07 -8.53
N ILE A 48 8.12 -5.32 -8.17
CA ILE A 48 7.16 -6.42 -8.09
C ILE A 48 6.42 -6.31 -6.76
N LEU A 49 5.08 -6.26 -6.81
CA LEU A 49 4.25 -6.22 -5.62
C LEU A 49 3.83 -7.64 -5.22
N LEU A 50 3.99 -7.99 -3.95
CA LEU A 50 3.50 -9.24 -3.38
C LEU A 50 2.48 -8.91 -2.30
N GLU A 51 1.21 -9.24 -2.54
CA GLU A 51 0.09 -8.96 -1.66
C GLU A 51 -0.27 -10.18 -0.83
N TYR A 52 -0.32 -10.05 0.50
CA TYR A 52 -0.72 -11.15 1.37
C TYR A 52 -1.37 -10.65 2.68
N PRO A 53 -2.47 -11.25 3.16
CA PRO A 53 -3.10 -10.85 4.41
C PRO A 53 -2.35 -11.45 5.61
N ILE A 54 -1.74 -10.58 6.44
CA ILE A 54 -1.02 -10.98 7.65
C ILE A 54 -1.74 -10.41 8.87
N TYR A 55 -2.45 -11.29 9.58
CA TYR A 55 -3.14 -10.94 10.82
C TYR A 55 -2.19 -11.04 12.02
N PRO A 56 -2.19 -10.07 12.94
CA PRO A 56 -1.42 -10.18 14.17
C PRO A 56 -1.94 -11.34 15.01
N ILE A 57 -1.03 -12.16 15.52
CA ILE A 57 -1.36 -13.38 16.28
C ILE A 57 -1.83 -13.00 17.71
N TYR A 58 -1.44 -11.83 18.24
CA TYR A 58 -1.64 -11.46 19.64
C TYR A 58 -2.12 -10.02 19.92
N SER A 59 -2.35 -9.16 18.92
CA SER A 59 -2.69 -7.76 19.21
C SER A 59 -4.20 -7.56 19.42
N LYS A 60 -4.55 -7.02 20.60
CA LYS A 60 -5.88 -6.47 20.90
C LYS A 60 -6.15 -5.13 20.20
N ASP A 61 -5.09 -4.47 19.72
CA ASP A 61 -5.18 -3.30 18.86
C ASP A 61 -5.18 -3.75 17.39
N ASP A 62 -6.19 -3.31 16.66
CA ASP A 62 -6.55 -3.63 15.26
C ASP A 62 -5.50 -3.21 14.20
N SER A 63 -4.25 -2.94 14.60
CA SER A 63 -3.14 -2.61 13.72
C SER A 63 -2.17 -3.78 13.61
N PRO A 64 -1.87 -4.28 12.40
CA PRO A 64 -0.90 -5.34 12.23
C PRO A 64 0.52 -4.87 12.58
N ASP A 65 1.34 -5.77 13.12
CA ASP A 65 2.76 -5.52 13.45
C ASP A 65 3.63 -5.29 12.19
N PHE A 66 3.09 -5.60 11.01
CA PHE A 66 3.73 -5.46 9.70
C PHE A 66 2.76 -4.79 8.72
N SER A 67 3.22 -3.76 7.99
CA SER A 67 2.41 -3.06 6.98
C SER A 67 2.92 -3.32 5.57
N ALA A 68 4.22 -3.14 5.34
CA ALA A 68 4.90 -3.50 4.12
C ALA A 68 6.40 -3.69 4.40
N ALA A 69 7.12 -4.29 3.45
CA ALA A 69 8.58 -4.27 3.42
C ALA A 69 9.12 -4.39 1.99
N ILE A 70 10.21 -3.68 1.74
CA ILE A 70 11.00 -3.81 0.52
C ILE A 70 12.09 -4.89 0.64
N MET A 71 12.26 -5.66 -0.43
CA MET A 71 13.25 -6.75 -0.54
C MET A 71 13.95 -6.67 -1.90
N TYR A 72 15.20 -7.09 -1.94
CA TYR A 72 16.01 -7.10 -3.16
C TYR A 72 16.61 -8.50 -3.35
N SER A 73 16.61 -8.98 -4.59
CA SER A 73 17.27 -10.22 -4.99
C SER A 73 18.13 -9.98 -6.22
N GLU A 74 19.25 -10.67 -6.35
CA GLU A 74 20.12 -10.59 -7.52
C GLU A 74 20.06 -11.94 -8.26
N GLU A 75 19.56 -11.92 -9.49
CA GLU A 75 19.42 -13.10 -10.37
C GLU A 75 20.03 -12.76 -11.73
N ASP A 76 20.95 -13.57 -12.26
CA ASP A 76 21.61 -13.37 -13.55
C ASP A 76 22.15 -11.94 -13.81
N ASN A 77 22.81 -11.34 -12.80
CA ASN A 77 23.29 -9.94 -12.80
C ASN A 77 22.17 -8.89 -12.96
N ARG A 78 20.94 -9.23 -12.61
CA ARG A 78 19.80 -8.29 -12.54
C ARG A 78 19.31 -8.19 -11.10
N GLU A 79 19.20 -6.98 -10.59
CA GLU A 79 18.57 -6.69 -9.30
C GLU A 79 17.04 -6.67 -9.49
N LEU A 80 16.35 -7.61 -8.85
CA LEU A 80 14.90 -7.64 -8.72
C LEU A 80 14.50 -6.94 -7.42
N THR A 81 13.51 -6.04 -7.51
CA THR A 81 12.98 -5.32 -6.35
C THR A 81 11.55 -5.77 -6.07
N PHE A 82 11.26 -6.12 -4.82
CA PHE A 82 9.95 -6.55 -4.37
C PHE A 82 9.44 -5.66 -3.24
N ILE A 83 8.13 -5.42 -3.20
CA ILE A 83 7.43 -4.91 -2.01
C ILE A 83 6.42 -5.96 -1.57
N GLY A 84 6.61 -6.50 -0.38
CA GLY A 84 5.59 -7.29 0.32
C GLY A 84 4.62 -6.35 1.02
N LEU A 85 3.32 -6.52 0.81
CA LEU A 85 2.26 -5.66 1.35
C LEU A 85 1.28 -6.48 2.19
N ASN A 86 1.03 -6.02 3.42
CA ASN A 86 0.01 -6.61 4.26
C ASN A 86 -1.39 -6.14 3.86
N THR A 87 -2.17 -7.04 3.25
CA THR A 87 -3.53 -6.72 2.81
C THR A 87 -4.60 -6.87 3.88
N ALA A 88 -4.22 -7.31 5.09
CA ALA A 88 -5.10 -7.34 6.26
C ALA A 88 -5.30 -5.96 6.92
N ASP A 89 -4.55 -4.94 6.50
CA ASP A 89 -4.82 -3.55 6.91
C ASP A 89 -5.79 -2.85 5.96
N TYR A 90 -6.31 -1.69 6.37
CA TYR A 90 -7.19 -0.87 5.55
C TYR A 90 -6.48 -0.33 4.31
N PHE A 91 -7.20 -0.24 3.19
CA PHE A 91 -6.62 0.15 1.90
C PHE A 91 -5.93 1.51 1.92
N ASP A 92 -6.47 2.51 2.63
CA ASP A 92 -5.81 3.82 2.77
C ASP A 92 -4.42 3.73 3.44
N LYS A 93 -4.26 2.82 4.39
CA LYS A 93 -2.96 2.53 5.02
C LYS A 93 -2.06 1.69 4.13
N GLN A 94 -2.60 0.79 3.32
CA GLN A 94 -1.82 0.07 2.30
C GLN A 94 -1.17 1.05 1.32
N VAL A 95 -1.94 2.02 0.81
CA VAL A 95 -1.42 3.12 -0.04
C VAL A 95 -0.30 3.88 0.68
N PHE A 96 -0.49 4.20 1.95
CA PHE A 96 0.53 4.89 2.74
C PHE A 96 1.79 4.04 2.96
N ALA A 97 1.63 2.75 3.22
CA ALA A 97 2.73 1.80 3.41
C ALA A 97 3.57 1.65 2.13
N ILE A 98 2.94 1.57 0.96
CA ILE A 98 3.67 1.54 -0.32
C ILE A 98 4.46 2.84 -0.52
N ALA A 99 3.84 4.01 -0.25
CA ALA A 99 4.54 5.28 -0.35
C ALA A 99 5.70 5.41 0.66
N HIS A 100 5.60 4.74 1.81
CA HIS A 100 6.67 4.62 2.78
C HIS A 100 7.81 3.75 2.21
N GLU A 101 7.53 2.56 1.68
CA GLU A 101 8.57 1.70 1.08
C GLU A 101 9.26 2.36 -0.13
N LEU A 102 8.54 3.18 -0.90
CA LEU A 102 9.14 3.97 -1.98
C LEU A 102 10.24 4.92 -1.50
N TYR A 103 10.19 5.41 -0.25
CA TYR A 103 11.31 6.15 0.33
C TYR A 103 12.56 5.28 0.41
N HIS A 104 12.44 4.06 0.95
CA HIS A 104 13.54 3.12 1.09
C HIS A 104 14.08 2.67 -0.27
N TYR A 105 13.19 2.52 -1.26
CA TYR A 105 13.59 2.29 -2.64
C TYR A 105 14.45 3.43 -3.19
N PHE A 106 13.94 4.67 -3.12
CA PHE A 106 14.62 5.82 -3.72
C PHE A 106 15.92 6.22 -3.02
N THR A 107 16.06 5.89 -1.75
CA THR A 107 17.25 6.18 -0.95
C THR A 107 18.17 4.96 -0.80
N LYS A 108 17.78 3.80 -1.35
CA LYS A 108 18.48 2.52 -1.23
C LYS A 108 18.81 2.16 0.24
N THR A 109 17.85 2.45 1.13
CA THR A 109 17.96 2.20 2.58
C THR A 109 17.09 1.02 3.03
N GLY A 110 16.67 0.17 2.11
CA GLY A 110 15.94 -1.07 2.37
C GLY A 110 16.77 -2.30 1.98
N SER A 111 16.72 -3.34 2.81
CA SER A 111 17.32 -4.68 2.63
C SER A 111 18.86 -4.86 2.65
N HIS A 112 19.62 -3.97 3.27
CA HIS A 112 20.80 -4.45 3.98
C HIS A 112 20.47 -4.49 5.46
N ILE A 113 20.35 -5.71 6.01
CA ILE A 113 20.40 -5.99 7.44
C ILE A 113 21.80 -5.61 7.93
N SER A 114 22.12 -4.32 7.89
CA SER A 114 23.40 -3.75 8.29
C SER A 114 23.14 -2.73 9.39
N ARG A 115 23.14 -3.24 10.63
CA ARG A 115 23.73 -2.60 11.81
C ARG A 115 23.53 -1.09 11.97
N LEU A 116 22.34 -0.57 11.70
CA LEU A 116 21.94 0.73 12.24
C LEU A 116 21.51 0.50 13.69
N ASN A 117 22.04 1.29 14.62
CA ASN A 117 21.57 1.27 16.00
C ASN A 117 20.11 1.75 16.04
N ASP A 118 19.35 1.37 17.07
CA ASP A 118 17.90 1.64 17.18
C ASP A 118 17.49 3.09 16.94
N ILE A 119 18.36 4.06 17.28
CA ILE A 119 18.12 5.50 17.07
C ILE A 119 18.14 5.87 15.58
N ASP A 120 19.12 5.36 14.83
CA ASP A 120 19.27 5.67 13.40
C ASP A 120 18.16 5.02 12.58
N ASN A 121 17.75 3.80 12.97
CA ASN A 121 16.57 3.15 12.41
C ASN A 121 15.32 3.99 12.65
N ASN A 122 15.07 4.41 13.90
CA ASN A 122 13.90 5.23 14.19
C ASN A 122 13.89 6.57 13.43
N LEU A 123 15.05 7.19 13.21
CA LEU A 123 15.14 8.42 12.42
C LEU A 123 14.82 8.15 10.96
N LEU A 124 15.36 7.06 10.39
CA LEU A 124 15.09 6.64 9.01
C LEU A 124 13.58 6.40 8.80
N GLU A 125 12.94 5.65 9.70
CA GLU A 125 11.50 5.39 9.70
C GLU A 125 10.67 6.68 9.81
N ALA A 126 11.12 7.64 10.64
CA ALA A 126 10.48 8.95 10.71
C ALA A 126 10.60 9.74 9.40
N LYS A 127 11.75 9.64 8.71
CA LYS A 127 11.95 10.25 7.39
C LYS A 127 11.06 9.57 6.33
N ALA A 128 10.96 8.25 6.33
CA ALA A 128 10.11 7.49 5.43
C ALA A 128 8.63 7.85 5.60
N ASN A 129 8.16 7.95 6.85
CA ASN A 129 6.80 8.42 7.15
C ASN A 129 6.55 9.86 6.68
N ARG A 130 7.53 10.77 6.85
CA ARG A 130 7.41 12.14 6.35
C ARG A 130 7.42 12.18 4.82
N PHE A 131 8.25 11.35 4.18
CA PHE A 131 8.31 11.23 2.73
C PHE A 131 6.97 10.74 2.19
N ALA A 132 6.40 9.65 2.72
CA ALA A 132 5.10 9.14 2.31
C ALA A 132 4.01 10.23 2.38
N ALA A 133 4.02 11.03 3.45
CA ALA A 133 3.06 12.10 3.65
C ALA A 133 3.23 13.26 2.65
N GLU A 134 4.46 13.67 2.33
CA GLU A 134 4.75 14.69 1.30
C GLU A 134 4.56 14.16 -0.12
N PHE A 135 4.91 12.90 -0.37
CA PHE A 135 4.82 12.25 -1.68
C PHE A 135 3.35 12.03 -2.06
N LEU A 136 2.52 11.56 -1.13
CA LEU A 136 1.09 11.38 -1.37
C LEU A 136 0.32 12.71 -1.37
N PHE A 137 0.66 13.65 -0.48
CA PHE A 137 -0.04 14.94 -0.38
C PHE A 137 0.92 16.12 -0.12
N PRO A 138 1.50 16.67 -1.21
CA PRO A 138 2.49 17.74 -1.12
C PRO A 138 1.99 18.96 -0.37
N GLU A 139 2.86 19.57 0.43
CA GLU A 139 2.54 20.76 1.22
C GLU A 139 2.00 21.90 0.36
N ILE A 140 2.60 22.09 -0.82
CA ILE A 140 2.20 23.14 -1.76
C ILE A 140 0.76 22.95 -2.26
N ALA A 141 0.35 21.69 -2.51
CA ALA A 141 -0.99 21.37 -2.93
C ALA A 141 -2.00 21.60 -1.80
N LEU A 142 -1.69 21.13 -0.59
CA LEU A 142 -2.53 21.36 0.59
C LEU A 142 -2.73 22.85 0.88
N LYS A 143 -1.64 23.64 0.89
CA LYS A 143 -1.71 25.10 1.08
C LYS A 143 -2.56 25.76 0.00
N SER A 144 -2.38 25.36 -1.25
CA SER A 144 -3.14 25.91 -2.38
C SER A 144 -4.64 25.61 -2.24
N ILE A 145 -5.01 24.38 -1.89
CA ILE A 145 -6.41 23.99 -1.65
C ILE A 145 -7.02 24.85 -0.52
N ILE A 146 -6.31 24.96 0.62
CA ILE A 146 -6.77 25.74 1.78
C ILE A 146 -7.00 27.21 1.41
N ILE A 147 -6.02 27.85 0.76
CA ILE A 147 -6.11 29.26 0.37
C ILE A 147 -7.24 29.47 -0.63
N ASN A 148 -7.40 28.57 -1.61
CA ASN A 148 -8.44 28.70 -2.62
C ASN A 148 -9.84 28.58 -2.02
N GLU A 149 -10.03 27.72 -1.02
CA GLU A 149 -11.34 27.48 -0.42
C GLU A 149 -11.67 28.47 0.71
N PHE A 150 -10.76 28.64 1.67
CA PHE A 150 -11.02 29.41 2.89
C PHE A 150 -10.56 30.86 2.81
N LYS A 151 -9.76 31.21 1.79
CA LYS A 151 -9.15 32.54 1.62
C LYS A 151 -8.22 32.95 2.78
N THR A 152 -7.76 31.97 3.55
CA THR A 152 -6.84 32.12 4.68
C THR A 152 -6.04 30.84 4.85
N SER A 153 -4.80 30.92 5.35
CA SER A 153 -4.01 29.75 5.74
C SER A 153 -4.32 29.24 7.15
N LYS A 154 -5.17 29.97 7.88
CA LYS A 154 -5.46 29.82 9.31
C LYS A 154 -6.91 29.44 9.52
N LEU A 155 -7.14 28.21 9.98
CA LEU A 155 -8.45 27.57 10.08
C LEU A 155 -8.96 27.46 11.52
N GLU A 156 -8.32 28.12 12.48
CA GLU A 156 -8.69 28.05 13.90
C GLU A 156 -10.08 28.62 14.18
N LYS A 157 -10.55 29.54 13.32
CA LYS A 157 -11.89 30.15 13.40
C LYS A 157 -12.95 29.39 12.60
N THR A 158 -12.55 28.39 11.82
CA THR A 158 -13.47 27.59 11.01
C THR A 158 -14.21 26.59 11.91
N SER A 159 -15.52 26.45 11.69
CA SER A 159 -16.34 25.54 12.50
C SER A 159 -15.94 24.07 12.30
N ASP A 160 -16.01 23.28 13.37
CA ASP A 160 -15.57 21.88 13.35
C ASP A 160 -16.30 21.06 12.27
N LYS A 161 -17.61 21.29 12.06
CA LYS A 161 -18.38 20.63 10.98
C LYS A 161 -17.84 20.95 9.59
N THR A 162 -17.39 22.18 9.36
CA THR A 162 -16.83 22.58 8.06
C THR A 162 -15.46 21.95 7.87
N LEU A 163 -14.63 21.92 8.90
CA LEU A 163 -13.33 21.24 8.88
C LEU A 163 -13.47 19.74 8.68
N MET A 164 -14.44 19.09 9.32
CA MET A 164 -14.73 17.67 9.10
C MET A 164 -15.06 17.39 7.63
N ARG A 165 -16.00 18.15 7.04
CA ARG A 165 -16.35 18.01 5.63
C ARG A 165 -15.15 18.23 4.71
N PHE A 166 -14.30 19.20 5.03
CA PHE A 166 -13.08 19.48 4.29
C PHE A 166 -12.09 18.30 4.36
N MET A 167 -11.79 17.80 5.56
CA MET A 167 -10.83 16.69 5.77
C MET A 167 -11.33 15.39 5.13
N VAL A 168 -12.61 15.07 5.24
CA VAL A 168 -13.20 13.89 4.61
C VAL A 168 -13.15 13.99 3.08
N ARG A 169 -13.41 15.17 2.51
CA ARG A 169 -13.24 15.38 1.07
C ARG A 169 -11.78 15.15 0.64
N LEU A 170 -10.82 15.66 1.42
CA LEU A 170 -9.40 15.42 1.16
C LEU A 170 -9.06 13.92 1.24
N GLN A 171 -9.65 13.18 2.19
CA GLN A 171 -9.47 11.73 2.34
C GLN A 171 -9.78 11.00 1.03
N CYS A 172 -10.96 11.25 0.48
CA CYS A 172 -11.39 10.62 -0.76
C CYS A 172 -10.63 11.17 -1.99
N SER A 173 -10.36 12.47 -2.04
CA SER A 173 -9.72 13.08 -3.22
C SER A 173 -8.24 12.72 -3.34
N TRP A 174 -7.56 12.56 -2.19
CA TRP A 174 -6.12 12.29 -2.12
C TRP A 174 -5.77 10.85 -1.74
N TRP A 175 -6.78 10.00 -1.50
CA TRP A 175 -6.61 8.58 -1.20
C TRP A 175 -5.70 8.33 0.01
N LEU A 176 -5.91 9.11 1.06
CA LEU A 176 -5.07 9.12 2.27
C LEU A 176 -5.83 8.64 3.50
N PRO A 177 -5.14 8.11 4.51
CA PRO A 177 -5.72 7.94 5.83
C PRO A 177 -6.15 9.30 6.39
N TYR A 178 -7.36 9.36 6.97
CA TYR A 178 -7.90 10.59 7.56
C TYR A 178 -6.94 11.23 8.58
N ARG A 179 -6.34 10.41 9.46
CA ARG A 179 -5.39 10.89 10.48
C ARG A 179 -4.13 11.51 9.88
N SER A 180 -3.68 11.04 8.72
CA SER A 180 -2.57 11.65 8.00
C SER A 180 -2.92 13.07 7.57
N ILE A 181 -4.16 13.31 7.11
CA ILE A 181 -4.63 14.67 6.74
C ILE A 181 -4.67 15.60 7.95
N VAL A 182 -5.20 15.13 9.09
CA VAL A 182 -5.20 15.89 10.35
C VAL A 182 -3.77 16.29 10.74
N LYS A 183 -2.82 15.36 10.64
CA LYS A 183 -1.39 15.61 10.89
C LYS A 183 -0.80 16.63 9.92
N ARG A 184 -1.05 16.49 8.62
CA ARG A 184 -0.60 17.44 7.59
C ARG A 184 -1.10 18.87 7.85
N LEU A 185 -2.36 19.03 8.26
CA LEU A 185 -2.92 20.33 8.61
C LEU A 185 -2.21 20.96 9.82
N SER A 186 -1.87 20.14 10.83
CA SER A 186 -1.11 20.59 12.00
C SER A 186 0.34 20.95 11.64
N GLU A 187 1.00 20.14 10.80
CA GLU A 187 2.38 20.38 10.34
C GLU A 187 2.54 21.74 9.65
N ILE A 188 1.55 22.17 8.85
CA ILE A 188 1.56 23.48 8.20
C ILE A 188 0.97 24.60 9.08
N SER A 189 0.67 24.30 10.35
CA SER A 189 0.05 25.21 11.30
C SER A 189 -1.27 25.82 10.80
N ALA A 190 -2.07 25.04 10.06
CA ALA A 190 -3.39 25.47 9.59
C ALA A 190 -4.48 25.33 10.66
N ILE A 191 -4.33 24.36 11.56
CA ILE A 191 -5.24 24.10 12.69
C ILE A 191 -4.51 24.26 14.03
N SER A 192 -5.25 24.57 15.10
CA SER A 192 -4.70 24.64 16.46
C SER A 192 -4.40 23.25 17.05
N LYS A 193 -3.63 23.20 18.13
CA LYS A 193 -3.35 21.94 18.86
C LYS A 193 -4.63 21.30 19.41
N GLU A 194 -5.56 22.12 19.88
CA GLU A 194 -6.86 21.67 20.38
C GLU A 194 -7.71 21.08 19.26
N GLN A 195 -7.72 21.70 18.08
CA GLN A 195 -8.37 21.16 16.90
C GLN A 195 -7.72 19.85 16.47
N TYR A 196 -6.39 19.78 16.41
CA TYR A 196 -5.66 18.56 16.08
C TYR A 196 -6.07 17.40 16.98
N ASN A 197 -6.03 17.58 18.31
CA ASN A 197 -6.41 16.52 19.25
C ASN A 197 -7.86 16.04 19.01
N ARG A 198 -8.82 16.97 18.88
CA ARG A 198 -10.23 16.62 18.63
C ARG A 198 -10.43 15.82 17.35
N PHE A 199 -9.77 16.20 16.26
CA PHE A 199 -9.94 15.51 14.98
C PHE A 199 -9.14 14.21 14.91
N TYR A 200 -7.98 14.13 15.55
CA TYR A 200 -7.13 12.94 15.50
C TYR A 200 -7.76 11.75 16.25
N ASP A 201 -8.47 12.03 17.34
CA ASP A 201 -9.11 11.04 18.22
C ASP A 201 -10.42 10.47 17.66
N ILE A 202 -10.87 10.94 16.50
CA ILE A 202 -12.07 10.40 15.85
C ILE A 202 -11.85 8.94 15.48
N ASP A 203 -12.85 8.11 15.80
CA ASP A 203 -12.96 6.77 15.26
C ASP A 203 -13.49 6.83 13.82
N VAL A 204 -12.55 6.86 12.89
CA VAL A 204 -12.79 6.96 11.45
C VAL A 204 -13.24 5.64 10.81
N ARG A 205 -13.27 4.54 11.59
CA ARG A 205 -13.73 3.23 11.11
C ARG A 205 -15.15 2.89 11.57
N ASN A 206 -15.74 3.72 12.43
CA ASN A 206 -17.15 3.63 12.77
C ASN A 206 -18.03 4.16 11.62
N LEU A 207 -18.74 3.24 10.94
CA LEU A 207 -19.60 3.55 9.80
C LEU A 207 -20.85 4.38 10.16
N GLU A 208 -21.22 4.46 11.43
CA GLU A 208 -22.36 5.27 11.91
C GLU A 208 -21.97 6.70 12.30
N SER A 209 -20.67 6.99 12.29
CA SER A 209 -20.11 8.30 12.68
C SER A 209 -20.50 9.42 11.72
N GLU A 210 -20.39 10.68 12.18
CA GLU A 210 -20.55 11.86 11.31
C GLU A 210 -19.51 11.85 10.18
N HIS A 211 -18.28 11.41 10.47
CA HIS A 211 -17.20 11.22 9.50
C HIS A 211 -17.62 10.28 8.35
N ALA A 212 -18.15 9.10 8.69
CA ALA A 212 -18.61 8.12 7.70
C ALA A 212 -19.79 8.63 6.87
N LYS A 213 -20.78 9.26 7.49
CA LYS A 213 -21.94 9.84 6.78
C LYS A 213 -21.51 10.89 5.75
N ILE A 214 -20.57 11.76 6.12
CA ILE A 214 -20.00 12.76 5.20
C ILE A 214 -19.25 12.07 4.07
N GLY A 215 -18.43 11.07 4.38
CA GLY A 215 -17.62 10.36 3.38
C GLY A 215 -18.45 9.64 2.33
N ILE A 216 -19.47 8.91 2.79
CA ILE A 216 -20.42 8.23 1.92
C ILE A 216 -21.19 9.24 1.05
N ALA A 217 -21.63 10.36 1.63
CA ALA A 217 -22.33 11.40 0.88
C ALA A 217 -21.44 12.12 -0.15
N PHE A 218 -20.14 12.23 0.12
CA PHE A 218 -19.19 12.86 -0.80
C PHE A 218 -18.79 11.93 -1.95
N ASN A 219 -18.34 10.72 -1.64
CA ASN A 219 -17.96 9.70 -2.61
C ASN A 219 -18.00 8.31 -1.96
N SER A 220 -19.13 7.62 -2.08
CA SER A 220 -19.38 6.33 -1.42
C SER A 220 -18.45 5.21 -1.87
N GLU A 221 -18.09 5.17 -3.16
CA GLU A 221 -17.21 4.16 -3.74
C GLU A 221 -15.79 4.29 -3.16
N VAL A 222 -15.19 5.47 -3.30
CA VAL A 222 -13.82 5.71 -2.82
C VAL A 222 -13.76 5.62 -1.30
N TYR A 223 -14.74 6.19 -0.59
CA TYR A 223 -14.77 6.13 0.86
C TYR A 223 -14.86 4.67 1.36
N SER A 224 -15.76 3.87 0.78
CA SER A 224 -15.88 2.44 1.13
C SER A 224 -14.59 1.67 0.85
N LYS A 225 -13.93 1.96 -0.29
CA LYS A 225 -12.66 1.32 -0.67
C LYS A 225 -11.55 1.65 0.34
N LEU A 226 -11.35 2.93 0.66
CA LEU A 226 -10.32 3.39 1.61
C LEU A 226 -10.51 2.80 3.02
N ASN A 227 -11.76 2.58 3.44
CA ASN A 227 -12.11 2.07 4.76
C ASN A 227 -12.34 0.55 4.80
N LYS A 228 -11.88 -0.20 3.80
CA LYS A 228 -11.99 -1.66 3.74
C LYS A 228 -10.61 -2.33 3.83
N LYS A 229 -10.53 -3.44 4.56
CA LYS A 229 -9.38 -4.38 4.50
C LYS A 229 -9.52 -5.22 3.22
N THR A 230 -8.48 -5.23 2.37
CA THR A 230 -8.60 -5.86 1.04
C THR A 230 -8.49 -7.38 1.11
N ASN A 231 -7.67 -7.90 2.04
CA ASN A 231 -7.37 -9.31 2.22
C ASN A 231 -6.96 -10.03 0.92
N LYS A 232 -6.38 -9.27 -0.02
CA LYS A 232 -5.98 -9.78 -1.33
C LYS A 232 -4.70 -10.62 -1.18
N ILE A 233 -4.69 -11.78 -1.81
CA ILE A 233 -3.47 -12.53 -2.15
C ILE A 233 -3.24 -12.29 -3.64
N GLY A 234 -2.02 -11.92 -4.03
CA GLY A 234 -1.74 -11.69 -5.45
C GLY A 234 -0.54 -10.80 -5.76
N THR A 235 -0.46 -10.41 -7.03
CA THR A 235 0.55 -9.50 -7.58
C THR A 235 -0.06 -8.63 -8.69
N SER A 236 0.75 -7.86 -9.41
CA SER A 236 0.30 -7.04 -10.54
C SER A 236 -0.13 -7.89 -11.74
N ALA A 237 -1.02 -7.36 -12.58
CA ALA A 237 -1.42 -8.07 -13.80
C ALA A 237 -0.25 -8.28 -14.76
N LYS A 238 0.72 -7.34 -14.77
CA LYS A 238 1.97 -7.46 -15.54
C LYS A 238 2.80 -8.65 -15.08
N ASP A 239 2.88 -8.91 -13.78
CA ASP A 239 3.68 -10.01 -13.24
C ASP A 239 2.98 -11.37 -13.48
N ILE A 240 1.65 -11.42 -13.40
CA ILE A 240 0.87 -12.60 -13.80
C ILE A 240 1.05 -12.92 -15.29
N GLU A 241 1.06 -11.91 -16.16
CA GLU A 241 1.29 -12.08 -17.60
C GLU A 241 2.66 -12.74 -17.90
N ILE A 242 3.69 -12.50 -17.08
CA ILE A 242 4.98 -13.18 -17.22
C ILE A 242 4.83 -14.69 -16.99
N ILE A 243 4.06 -15.09 -15.98
CA ILE A 243 3.81 -16.51 -15.67
C ILE A 243 3.09 -17.18 -16.84
N ILE A 244 2.06 -16.53 -17.38
CA ILE A 244 1.28 -17.02 -18.54
C ILE A 244 2.19 -17.20 -19.76
N ARG A 245 3.01 -16.20 -20.09
CA ARG A 245 3.93 -16.30 -21.24
C ARG A 245 4.97 -17.38 -21.07
N ASN A 246 5.50 -17.57 -19.86
CA ASN A 246 6.45 -18.64 -19.62
C ASN A 246 5.82 -20.02 -19.90
N PHE A 247 4.52 -20.19 -19.63
CA PHE A 247 3.79 -21.41 -20.00
C PHE A 247 3.57 -21.50 -21.52
N GLU A 248 3.10 -20.43 -22.16
CA GLU A 248 2.86 -20.39 -23.62
C GLU A 248 4.15 -20.60 -24.44
N ASP A 249 5.29 -20.13 -23.95
CA ASP A 249 6.61 -20.30 -24.57
C ASP A 249 7.26 -21.66 -24.23
N GLY A 250 6.60 -22.51 -23.43
CA GLY A 250 7.08 -23.83 -23.04
C GLY A 250 8.25 -23.84 -22.06
N LEU A 251 8.44 -22.74 -21.31
CA LEU A 251 9.48 -22.63 -20.27
C LEU A 251 9.07 -23.29 -18.95
N ILE A 252 7.77 -23.40 -18.70
CA ILE A 252 7.18 -24.14 -17.57
C ILE A 252 6.12 -25.10 -18.11
N ASP A 253 5.94 -26.23 -17.42
CA ASP A 253 4.90 -27.22 -17.72
C ASP A 253 3.56 -26.84 -17.06
N GLU A 254 2.53 -27.64 -17.33
CA GLU A 254 1.16 -27.44 -16.85
C GLU A 254 1.06 -27.50 -15.32
N ASP A 255 1.76 -28.46 -14.71
CA ASP A 255 1.84 -28.60 -13.25
C ASP A 255 2.46 -27.36 -12.60
N LYS A 256 3.59 -26.88 -13.14
CA LYS A 256 4.24 -25.70 -12.60
C LYS A 256 3.42 -24.43 -12.84
N PHE A 257 2.73 -24.34 -13.97
CA PHE A 257 1.84 -23.22 -14.26
C PHE A 257 0.70 -23.15 -13.23
N ALA A 258 0.07 -24.28 -12.92
CA ALA A 258 -0.97 -24.36 -11.88
C ALA A 258 -0.41 -24.02 -10.49
N GLU A 259 0.73 -24.61 -10.11
CA GLU A 259 1.38 -24.38 -8.82
C GLU A 259 1.71 -22.91 -8.58
N VAL A 260 2.27 -22.23 -9.60
CA VAL A 260 2.68 -20.83 -9.46
C VAL A 260 1.49 -19.88 -9.44
N LEU A 261 0.42 -20.14 -10.20
CA LEU A 261 -0.81 -19.34 -10.14
C LEU A 261 -1.52 -19.47 -8.78
N ASP A 262 -1.51 -20.66 -8.18
CA ASP A 262 -2.13 -20.91 -6.87
C ASP A 262 -1.53 -20.02 -5.76
N LEU A 263 -0.21 -19.73 -5.83
CA LEU A 263 0.45 -18.78 -4.93
C LEU A 263 -0.18 -17.38 -4.93
N PHE A 264 -0.89 -17.03 -5.99
CA PHE A 264 -1.54 -15.73 -6.19
C PHE A 264 -3.07 -15.82 -6.14
N ASP A 265 -3.62 -16.91 -5.58
CA ASP A 265 -5.06 -17.19 -5.50
C ASP A 265 -5.71 -17.13 -6.90
N LYS A 266 -5.04 -17.76 -7.88
CA LYS A 266 -5.44 -17.84 -9.28
C LYS A 266 -5.35 -19.27 -9.77
N THR A 267 -6.10 -19.58 -10.81
CA THR A 267 -6.10 -20.87 -11.48
C THR A 267 -5.89 -20.69 -12.98
N PRO A 268 -5.40 -21.71 -13.70
CA PRO A 268 -5.34 -21.68 -15.16
C PRO A 268 -6.68 -21.36 -15.85
N ASP A 269 -7.81 -21.79 -15.26
CA ASP A 269 -9.16 -21.52 -15.80
C ASP A 269 -9.53 -20.02 -15.74
N ASP A 270 -8.99 -19.27 -14.77
CA ASP A 270 -9.16 -17.81 -14.69
C ASP A 270 -8.64 -17.09 -15.95
N PHE A 271 -7.73 -17.74 -16.69
CA PHE A 271 -7.14 -17.24 -17.93
C PHE A 271 -7.58 -18.05 -19.17
N GLY A 272 -8.53 -18.96 -19.01
CA GLY A 272 -9.12 -19.75 -20.11
C GLY A 272 -8.35 -21.01 -20.48
N TYR A 273 -7.38 -21.44 -19.67
CA TYR A 273 -6.70 -22.73 -19.86
C TYR A 273 -7.44 -23.81 -19.07
N LYS A 274 -7.82 -24.89 -19.77
CA LYS A 274 -8.40 -26.08 -19.14
C LYS A 274 -7.30 -27.09 -18.92
N ILE A 275 -6.92 -27.28 -17.66
CA ILE A 275 -6.07 -28.40 -17.28
C ILE A 275 -6.88 -29.68 -17.41
N THR A 276 -6.50 -30.52 -18.36
CA THR A 276 -7.12 -31.83 -18.56
C THR A 276 -6.09 -32.88 -18.17
N VAL A 277 -6.44 -33.72 -17.21
CA VAL A 277 -5.67 -34.95 -16.93
C VAL A 277 -5.52 -35.70 -18.24
N SER A 278 -4.28 -36.04 -18.62
CA SER A 278 -4.07 -36.77 -19.86
C SER A 278 -4.69 -38.16 -19.75
N ASP A 279 -5.12 -38.73 -20.87
CA ASP A 279 -5.65 -40.11 -20.88
C ASP A 279 -4.56 -41.11 -20.39
N GLU A 280 -3.27 -40.79 -20.59
CA GLU A 280 -2.14 -41.58 -20.07
C GLU A 280 -2.07 -41.53 -18.53
N ASP A 281 -2.27 -40.37 -17.91
CA ASP A 281 -2.29 -40.24 -16.45
C ASP A 281 -3.52 -40.92 -15.83
N LEU A 282 -4.66 -40.91 -16.53
CA LEU A 282 -5.86 -41.66 -16.13
C LEU A 282 -5.64 -43.17 -16.23
N GLU A 283 -5.00 -43.65 -17.29
CA GLU A 283 -4.63 -45.05 -17.45
C GLU A 283 -3.63 -45.49 -16.37
N GLU A 284 -2.62 -44.68 -16.05
CA GLU A 284 -1.67 -44.97 -14.96
C GLU A 284 -2.36 -45.01 -13.58
N PHE A 285 -3.30 -44.10 -13.33
CA PHE A 285 -4.14 -44.13 -12.12
C PHE A 285 -5.01 -45.39 -12.04
N GLU A 286 -5.66 -45.79 -13.14
CA GLU A 286 -6.48 -47.00 -13.19
C GLU A 286 -5.65 -48.27 -13.01
N ASP A 287 -4.45 -48.35 -13.59
CA ASP A 287 -3.49 -49.45 -13.41
C ASP A 287 -3.02 -49.55 -11.95
N PHE A 288 -2.76 -48.43 -11.29
CA PHE A 288 -2.36 -48.40 -9.87
C PHE A 288 -3.46 -48.95 -8.94
N PHE A 289 -4.73 -48.63 -9.19
CA PHE A 289 -5.86 -49.12 -8.38
C PHE A 289 -6.33 -50.53 -8.76
N SER A 290 -6.09 -50.97 -9.99
CA SER A 290 -6.46 -52.31 -10.46
C SER A 290 -5.38 -53.38 -10.18
N GLY A 291 -4.13 -52.98 -9.97
CA GLY A 291 -3.01 -53.88 -9.61
C GLY A 291 -3.00 -54.42 -8.17
N GLY A 292 -3.87 -53.93 -7.27
CA GLY A 292 -3.88 -54.28 -5.85
C GLY A 292 -4.65 -55.56 -5.45
N ASN A 293 -5.16 -56.33 -6.41
CA ASN A 293 -6.06 -57.48 -6.14
C ASN A 293 -5.51 -58.85 -6.57
N LEU A 294 -4.19 -59.05 -6.50
CA LEU A 294 -3.59 -60.37 -6.69
C LEU A 294 -2.48 -60.59 -5.65
N ASP A 295 -2.86 -61.18 -4.51
CA ASP A 295 -2.22 -62.36 -3.90
C ASP A 295 -2.61 -62.46 -2.41
N GLU A 296 -3.84 -62.92 -2.14
CA GLU A 296 -4.10 -63.74 -0.94
C GLU A 296 -4.23 -65.19 -1.43
N ASP A 297 -3.16 -65.97 -1.29
CA ASP A 297 -3.17 -67.44 -1.21
C ASP A 297 -2.13 -67.90 -0.15
#